data_AF-A0A8S1FDN6-F1
#
_entry.id   AF-A0A8S1FDN6-F1
#
_cell.length_a   1.000
_cell.length_b   1.000
_cell.length_c   1.000
_cell.angle_alpha   90.00
_cell.angle_beta   90.00
_cell.angle_gamma   90.00
#
_symmetry.space_group_name_H-M   'P 1'
#
loop_
_entity.id
_entity.type
_entity.pdbx_description
1 polymer ?
#
loop_
_entity_poly.entity_id
_entity_poly.type
_entity_poly.pdbx_seq_one_letter_code
_entity_poly.pdbx_strand_id
1 'polypeptide(L)'
;MYLSYIQHVGCPTRLLTLIPVGPNLNCPDCNAAYTEEPTWTNNPVPCPFIEQVNARCALVIKPTHGFFQSYKIGDDLHIGISDSRSVIHSYWTNGIVAQDTSWDKSILVYDFLPFFQNNAEWFDSTLTNFIQQTADKFKIEMADCLEDLESVDTDRIVDQCSFQSSQFEVFTHDYRENGETACKDSDEGDHTNCKHADEEIKKSKKEMVNLTRKLQRALNYLEMSPDNSPIKDLLQALRDVNRKLRDAILRENAEFSSTTVDLPEYDSVDMKAFLGTDEVPEQKSMLENVKEQRRKSREELEHIMGEAEILLQEYDHIRRGLSNK
;
A
#
# COMPACT_ATOMS: atom_id res chain seq x y z
N MET A 1 29.59 1.61 -22.80
CA MET A 1 30.92 1.10 -22.40
C MET A 1 30.69 -0.29 -21.83
N TYR A 2 31.32 -1.32 -22.38
CA TYR A 2 31.11 -2.70 -21.95
C TYR A 2 32.43 -3.38 -21.62
N LEU A 3 32.39 -4.33 -20.70
CA LEU A 3 33.56 -5.09 -20.27
C LEU A 3 33.85 -6.17 -21.32
N SER A 4 35.12 -6.37 -21.67
CA SER A 4 35.54 -7.38 -22.65
C SER A 4 36.84 -8.05 -22.25
N TYR A 5 36.95 -9.34 -22.57
CA TYR A 5 38.22 -10.05 -22.62
C TYR A 5 38.86 -9.82 -23.98
N ILE A 6 40.02 -9.19 -23.97
CA ILE A 6 40.84 -9.03 -25.16
C ILE A 6 42.13 -9.85 -25.04
N GLN A 7 42.55 -10.41 -26.16
CA GLN A 7 43.73 -11.27 -26.21
C GLN A 7 44.46 -11.06 -27.52
N HIS A 8 45.76 -10.79 -27.43
CA HIS A 8 46.63 -10.75 -28.60
C HIS A 8 46.81 -12.18 -29.14
N VAL A 9 46.60 -12.36 -30.43
CA VAL A 9 46.67 -13.67 -31.09
C VAL A 9 48.08 -14.24 -30.92
N GLY A 10 48.16 -15.47 -30.40
CA GLY A 10 49.42 -16.16 -30.11
C GLY A 10 50.01 -15.91 -28.71
N CYS A 11 49.43 -15.02 -27.91
CA CYS A 11 49.82 -14.81 -26.52
C CYS A 11 48.84 -15.53 -25.55
N PRO A 12 49.33 -16.10 -24.43
CA PRO A 12 48.46 -16.78 -23.46
C PRO A 12 47.63 -15.83 -22.60
N THR A 13 48.10 -14.60 -22.36
CA THR A 13 47.43 -13.69 -21.44
C THR A 13 46.19 -13.04 -22.05
N ARG A 14 45.09 -13.08 -21.29
CA ARG A 14 43.85 -12.34 -21.57
C ARG A 14 43.78 -11.12 -20.66
N LEU A 15 43.42 -9.97 -21.23
CA LEU A 15 43.23 -8.73 -20.48
C LEU A 15 41.74 -8.43 -20.38
N LEU A 16 41.30 -8.04 -19.18
CA LEU A 16 39.95 -7.56 -18.94
C LEU A 16 39.95 -6.04 -19.04
N THR A 17 39.19 -5.48 -19.98
CA THR A 17 39.15 -4.02 -20.22
C THR A 17 37.74 -3.52 -20.51
N LEU A 18 37.54 -2.20 -20.44
CA LEU A 18 36.34 -1.51 -20.88
C LEU A 18 36.52 -1.06 -22.34
N ILE A 19 35.50 -1.30 -23.17
CA ILE A 19 35.43 -0.83 -24.57
C ILE A 19 34.58 0.45 -24.62
N PRO A 20 35.05 1.54 -25.27
CA PRO A 20 36.30 1.66 -26.03
C PRO A 20 37.56 1.67 -25.14
N VAL A 21 38.61 0.99 -25.60
CA VAL A 21 39.88 0.87 -24.86
C VAL A 21 40.55 2.24 -24.78
N GLY A 22 41.06 2.61 -23.60
CA GLY A 22 41.86 3.81 -23.43
C GLY A 22 43.18 3.77 -24.21
N PRO A 23 43.82 4.93 -24.45
CA PRO A 23 45.11 4.97 -25.13
C PRO A 23 46.18 4.24 -24.30
N ASN A 24 47.05 3.47 -24.99
CA ASN A 24 48.21 2.74 -24.44
C ASN A 24 47.94 1.40 -23.74
N LEU A 25 46.99 0.61 -24.26
CA LEU A 25 46.89 -0.77 -23.83
C LEU A 25 47.88 -1.65 -24.61
N ASN A 26 48.79 -2.33 -23.89
CA ASN A 26 49.75 -3.26 -24.49
C ASN A 26 49.56 -4.68 -23.94
N CYS A 27 49.88 -5.69 -24.75
CA CYS A 27 49.94 -7.08 -24.31
C CYS A 27 51.09 -7.26 -23.31
N PRO A 28 50.87 -7.83 -22.11
CA PRO A 28 51.94 -8.02 -21.13
C PRO A 28 52.98 -9.06 -21.57
N ASP A 29 52.63 -9.96 -22.49
CA ASP A 29 53.51 -11.05 -22.91
C ASP A 29 54.47 -10.62 -24.04
N CYS A 30 53.98 -9.87 -25.03
CA CYS A 30 54.75 -9.46 -26.21
C CYS A 30 54.93 -7.94 -26.36
N ASN A 31 54.31 -7.16 -25.47
CA ASN A 31 54.27 -5.69 -25.51
C ASN A 31 53.67 -5.09 -26.79
N ALA A 32 52.95 -5.88 -27.60
CA ALA A 32 52.21 -5.36 -28.76
C ALA A 32 51.11 -4.40 -28.29
N ALA A 33 50.97 -3.27 -28.98
CA ALA A 33 49.91 -2.31 -28.69
C ALA A 33 48.55 -2.86 -29.18
N TYR A 34 47.48 -2.52 -28.47
CA TYR A 34 46.11 -2.85 -28.85
C TYR A 34 45.72 -2.10 -30.14
N THR A 35 45.15 -2.85 -31.07
CA THR A 35 44.61 -2.36 -32.33
C THR A 35 43.26 -3.04 -32.58
N GLU A 36 42.34 -2.39 -33.30
CA GLU A 36 41.08 -3.02 -33.76
C GLU A 36 41.30 -4.05 -34.90
N GLU A 37 42.55 -4.23 -35.31
CA GLU A 37 42.98 -5.22 -36.31
C GLU A 37 42.84 -6.68 -35.81
N PRO A 38 42.73 -7.67 -36.73
CA PRO A 38 42.52 -9.09 -36.40
C PRO A 38 43.63 -9.77 -35.60
N THR A 39 44.72 -9.06 -35.28
CA THR A 39 45.77 -9.49 -34.35
C THR A 39 45.30 -9.52 -32.90
N TRP A 40 44.13 -8.95 -32.60
CA TRP A 40 43.48 -9.00 -31.30
C TRP A 40 42.10 -9.64 -31.39
N THR A 41 41.77 -10.48 -30.42
CA THR A 41 40.41 -10.97 -30.21
C THR A 41 39.71 -10.10 -29.18
N ASN A 42 38.43 -9.81 -29.39
CA ASN A 42 37.57 -9.06 -28.48
C ASN A 42 36.35 -9.92 -28.17
N ASN A 43 36.28 -10.42 -26.94
CA ASN A 43 35.20 -11.26 -26.46
C ASN A 43 34.47 -10.51 -25.34
N PRO A 44 33.35 -9.82 -25.66
CA PRO A 44 32.55 -9.13 -24.66
C PRO A 44 32.22 -10.05 -23.50
N VAL A 45 32.42 -9.55 -22.28
CA VAL A 45 31.97 -10.28 -21.09
C VAL A 45 30.44 -10.26 -21.12
N PRO A 46 29.77 -11.40 -20.84
CA PRO A 46 28.32 -11.42 -20.70
C PRO A 46 27.87 -10.34 -19.72
N CYS A 47 27.09 -9.39 -20.22
CA CYS A 47 26.49 -8.33 -19.42
C CYS A 47 25.04 -8.72 -19.18
N PRO A 48 24.62 -8.93 -17.92
CA PRO A 48 23.22 -9.26 -17.64
C PRO A 48 22.30 -8.06 -17.87
N PHE A 49 22.86 -6.85 -17.92
CA PHE A 49 22.11 -5.61 -18.13
C PHE A 49 21.77 -5.41 -19.59
N ILE A 50 20.49 -5.14 -19.84
CA ILE A 50 19.93 -4.87 -21.16
C ILE A 50 19.27 -3.49 -21.18
N GLU A 51 19.26 -2.87 -22.36
CA GLU A 51 18.42 -1.71 -22.62
C GLU A 51 16.98 -2.17 -22.88
N GLN A 52 15.99 -1.36 -22.52
CA GLN A 52 14.58 -1.75 -22.63
C GLN A 52 14.23 -2.17 -24.06
N VAL A 53 14.72 -1.44 -25.06
CA VAL A 53 14.50 -1.71 -26.50
C VAL A 53 14.98 -3.10 -26.97
N ASN A 54 15.84 -3.76 -26.18
CA ASN A 54 16.36 -5.09 -26.46
C ASN A 54 15.67 -6.18 -25.61
N ALA A 55 14.78 -5.80 -24.70
CA ALA A 55 13.98 -6.70 -23.88
C ALA A 55 12.71 -7.11 -24.64
N ARG A 56 12.78 -7.97 -25.65
CA ARG A 56 11.58 -8.44 -26.36
C ARG A 56 11.12 -9.76 -25.77
N CYS A 57 9.82 -9.88 -25.45
CA CYS A 57 9.23 -11.12 -24.92
C CYS A 57 10.04 -11.72 -23.76
N ALA A 58 10.34 -10.90 -22.75
CA ALA A 58 11.34 -11.23 -21.74
C ALA A 58 10.84 -10.95 -20.32
N LEU A 59 11.39 -11.69 -19.35
CA LEU A 59 11.29 -11.38 -17.93
C LEU A 59 12.48 -10.51 -17.54
N VAL A 60 12.20 -9.33 -16.99
CA VAL A 60 13.21 -8.36 -16.57
C VAL A 60 13.04 -7.96 -15.11
N ILE A 61 14.16 -7.67 -14.45
CA ILE A 61 14.17 -7.12 -13.09
C ILE A 61 15.03 -5.85 -13.07
N LYS A 62 14.61 -4.85 -12.31
CA LYS A 62 15.39 -3.65 -11.98
C LYS A 62 15.15 -3.23 -10.54
N PRO A 63 16.00 -2.40 -9.94
CA PRO A 63 15.62 -1.70 -8.70
C PRO A 63 14.37 -0.85 -8.92
N THR A 64 13.51 -0.78 -7.90
CA THR A 64 12.33 0.08 -7.92
C THR A 64 12.74 1.54 -8.18
N HIS A 65 13.86 1.96 -7.57
CA HIS A 65 14.46 3.28 -7.73
C HIS A 65 15.88 3.18 -8.32
N GLY A 66 16.16 3.93 -9.39
CA GLY A 66 17.50 4.03 -9.97
C GLY A 66 17.94 2.78 -10.76
N PHE A 67 19.23 2.41 -10.61
CA PHE A 67 19.85 1.29 -11.34
C PHE A 67 20.61 0.37 -10.37
N PHE A 68 20.98 -0.83 -10.81
CA PHE A 68 21.72 -1.79 -9.96
C PHE A 68 23.06 -1.28 -9.42
N GLN A 69 23.66 -0.27 -10.07
CA GLN A 69 24.88 0.39 -9.59
C GLN A 69 24.64 1.23 -8.33
N SER A 70 23.41 1.71 -8.12
CA SER A 70 22.99 2.48 -6.95
C SER A 70 22.22 1.65 -5.92
N TYR A 71 21.95 0.37 -6.23
CA TYR A 71 21.18 -0.54 -5.39
C TYR A 71 21.92 -0.85 -4.09
N LYS A 72 21.20 -0.83 -2.98
CA LYS A 72 21.67 -1.18 -1.65
C LYS A 72 20.88 -2.35 -1.10
N ILE A 73 21.47 -3.05 -0.13
CA ILE A 73 20.76 -4.09 0.62
C ILE A 73 19.58 -3.43 1.34
N GLY A 74 18.37 -3.96 1.12
CA GLY A 74 17.12 -3.40 1.62
C GLY A 74 16.37 -2.51 0.62
N ASP A 75 16.95 -2.21 -0.55
CA ASP A 75 16.20 -1.56 -1.63
C ASP A 75 15.28 -2.58 -2.32
N ASP A 76 14.10 -2.14 -2.75
CA ASP A 76 13.16 -3.01 -3.44
C ASP A 76 13.56 -3.29 -4.89
N LEU A 77 13.23 -4.50 -5.34
CA LEU A 77 13.33 -4.91 -6.73
C LEU A 77 11.96 -4.92 -7.38
N HIS A 78 11.95 -4.51 -8.63
CA HIS A 78 10.78 -4.43 -9.47
C HIS A 78 10.90 -5.39 -10.65
N ILE A 79 9.83 -6.14 -10.90
CA ILE A 79 9.79 -7.18 -11.94
C ILE A 79 8.78 -6.81 -13.03
N GLY A 80 9.13 -7.13 -14.28
CA GLY A 80 8.29 -6.85 -15.43
C GLY A 80 8.42 -7.89 -16.52
N ILE A 81 7.37 -8.06 -17.29
CA ILE A 81 7.35 -8.90 -18.49
C ILE A 81 7.18 -8.00 -19.69
N SER A 82 8.10 -8.07 -20.67
CA SER A 82 8.00 -7.28 -21.88
C SER A 82 7.25 -8.00 -22.99
N ASP A 83 6.46 -7.25 -23.76
CA ASP A 83 5.83 -7.71 -25.00
C ASP A 83 6.85 -7.79 -26.17
N SER A 84 6.38 -8.19 -27.35
CA SER A 84 7.21 -8.24 -28.55
C SER A 84 7.70 -6.88 -29.04
N ARG A 85 7.18 -5.77 -28.52
CA ARG A 85 7.58 -4.38 -28.83
C ARG A 85 8.44 -3.78 -27.72
N SER A 86 8.84 -4.58 -26.74
CA SER A 86 9.60 -4.14 -25.57
C SER A 86 8.85 -3.17 -24.64
N VAL A 87 7.52 -3.19 -24.68
CA VAL A 87 6.68 -2.55 -23.66
C VAL A 87 6.63 -3.47 -22.46
N ILE A 88 7.00 -2.96 -21.29
CA ILE A 88 7.10 -3.76 -20.07
C ILE A 88 5.83 -3.62 -19.26
N HIS A 89 5.20 -4.76 -18.96
CA HIS A 89 4.06 -4.89 -18.07
C HIS A 89 4.58 -5.27 -16.69
N SER A 90 4.35 -4.39 -15.71
CA SER A 90 4.78 -4.60 -14.32
C SER A 90 3.68 -4.23 -13.34
N TYR A 91 3.68 -4.85 -12.16
CA TYR A 91 2.67 -4.62 -11.14
C TYR A 91 3.09 -3.48 -10.22
N TRP A 92 2.26 -2.45 -10.10
CA TRP A 92 2.46 -1.29 -9.23
C TRP A 92 1.27 -1.10 -8.27
N THR A 93 1.29 -0.06 -7.44
CA THR A 93 0.22 0.28 -6.48
C THR A 93 -1.17 0.39 -7.10
N ASN A 94 -1.25 0.70 -8.40
CA ASN A 94 -2.51 0.87 -9.12
C ASN A 94 -2.85 -0.34 -10.03
N GLY A 95 -2.20 -1.49 -9.81
CA GLY A 95 -2.35 -2.68 -10.64
C GLY A 95 -1.24 -2.83 -11.69
N ILE A 96 -1.53 -3.59 -12.75
CA ILE A 96 -0.57 -3.80 -13.85
C ILE A 96 -0.49 -2.54 -14.71
N VAL A 97 0.72 -2.01 -14.87
CA VAL A 97 1.03 -0.84 -15.69
C VAL A 97 1.92 -1.26 -16.87
N ALA A 98 1.60 -0.76 -18.06
CA ALA A 98 2.45 -0.86 -19.24
C ALA A 98 3.40 0.34 -19.32
N GLN A 99 4.70 0.09 -19.48
CA GLN A 99 5.75 1.09 -19.49
C GLN A 99 6.63 0.90 -20.73
N ASP A 100 6.76 1.94 -21.53
CA ASP A 100 7.60 1.99 -22.74
C ASP A 100 8.97 2.66 -22.51
N THR A 101 9.18 3.16 -21.29
CA THR A 101 10.41 3.82 -20.84
C THR A 101 10.71 3.42 -19.38
N SER A 102 11.91 3.75 -18.88
CA SER A 102 12.37 3.57 -17.49
C SER A 102 12.92 2.20 -17.08
N TRP A 103 13.07 1.25 -18.01
CA TRP A 103 13.65 -0.07 -17.75
C TRP A 103 15.03 -0.29 -18.37
N ASP A 104 15.72 0.78 -18.72
CA ASP A 104 17.10 0.70 -19.17
C ASP A 104 18.02 0.20 -18.06
N LYS A 105 19.03 -0.59 -18.44
CA LYS A 105 19.95 -1.28 -17.52
C LYS A 105 19.25 -2.25 -16.56
N SER A 106 18.12 -2.81 -16.98
CA SER A 106 17.48 -3.93 -16.28
C SER A 106 18.24 -5.22 -16.51
N ILE A 107 18.10 -6.20 -15.62
CA ILE A 107 18.65 -7.54 -15.81
C ILE A 107 17.65 -8.39 -16.59
N LEU A 108 18.12 -9.02 -17.66
CA LEU A 108 17.38 -10.08 -18.34
C LEU A 108 17.43 -11.36 -17.51
N VAL A 109 16.28 -11.80 -17.01
CA VAL A 109 16.17 -13.03 -16.23
C VAL A 109 15.82 -14.21 -17.13
N TYR A 110 14.90 -14.00 -18.07
CA TYR A 110 14.42 -15.06 -18.96
C TYR A 110 13.98 -14.52 -20.32
N ASP A 111 14.33 -15.23 -21.39
CA ASP A 111 13.86 -14.98 -22.74
C ASP A 111 12.79 -16.02 -23.08
N PHE A 112 11.54 -15.57 -23.31
CA PHE A 112 10.43 -16.45 -23.62
C PHE A 112 10.39 -16.88 -25.10
N LEU A 113 11.06 -16.18 -26.02
CA LEU A 113 10.97 -16.48 -27.46
C LEU A 113 11.28 -17.95 -27.80
N PRO A 114 12.36 -18.56 -27.26
CA PRO A 114 12.65 -19.96 -27.55
C PRO A 114 11.52 -20.92 -27.14
N PHE A 115 10.84 -20.63 -26.03
CA PHE A 115 9.72 -21.45 -25.55
C PHE A 115 8.51 -21.35 -26.48
N PHE A 116 8.25 -20.15 -27.01
CA PHE A 116 7.17 -19.89 -27.97
C PHE A 116 7.56 -20.21 -29.42
N GLN A 117 8.60 -21.03 -29.65
CA GLN A 117 9.11 -21.39 -30.99
C GLN A 117 9.44 -20.17 -31.86
N ASN A 118 9.93 -19.09 -31.21
CA ASN A 118 10.17 -17.77 -31.80
C ASN A 118 8.93 -17.09 -32.38
N ASN A 119 7.72 -17.47 -31.93
CA ASN A 119 6.47 -16.83 -32.32
C ASN A 119 6.07 -15.74 -31.31
N ALA A 120 6.46 -14.50 -31.60
CA ALA A 120 6.19 -13.35 -30.75
C ALA A 120 4.69 -12.98 -30.69
N GLU A 121 3.93 -13.20 -31.76
CA GLU A 121 2.48 -12.91 -31.78
C GLU A 121 1.72 -13.85 -30.84
N TRP A 122 2.14 -15.11 -30.76
CA TRP A 122 1.57 -16.06 -29.83
C TRP A 122 1.86 -15.68 -28.38
N PHE A 123 3.10 -15.28 -28.10
CA PHE A 123 3.49 -14.75 -26.78
C PHE A 123 2.63 -13.54 -26.39
N ASP A 124 2.51 -12.53 -27.26
CA ASP A 124 1.74 -11.32 -26.98
C ASP A 124 0.25 -11.62 -26.71
N SER A 125 -0.31 -12.58 -27.46
CA SER A 125 -1.69 -13.04 -27.26
C SER A 125 -1.87 -13.71 -25.89
N THR A 126 -0.91 -14.55 -25.50
CA THR A 126 -0.90 -15.20 -24.17
C THR A 126 -0.72 -14.19 -23.05
N LEU A 127 0.20 -13.24 -23.18
CA LEU A 127 0.45 -12.19 -22.19
C LEU A 127 -0.79 -11.30 -22.03
N THR A 128 -1.42 -10.90 -23.14
CA THR A 128 -2.65 -10.09 -23.12
C THR A 128 -3.79 -10.82 -22.42
N ASN A 129 -3.98 -12.10 -22.72
CA ASN A 129 -5.01 -12.91 -22.08
C ASN A 129 -4.74 -13.08 -20.57
N PHE A 130 -3.49 -13.32 -20.18
CA PHE A 130 -3.07 -13.38 -18.79
C PHE A 130 -3.40 -12.08 -18.04
N ILE A 131 -3.03 -10.93 -18.60
CA ILE A 131 -3.30 -9.62 -17.99
C ILE A 131 -4.82 -9.40 -17.85
N GLN A 132 -5.61 -9.71 -18.89
CA GLN A 132 -7.06 -9.56 -18.85
C GLN A 132 -7.73 -10.44 -17.77
N GLN A 133 -7.28 -11.68 -17.61
CA GLN A 133 -7.83 -12.60 -16.61
C GLN A 133 -7.43 -12.26 -15.16
N THR A 134 -6.33 -11.54 -14.99
CA THR A 134 -5.74 -11.28 -13.67
C THR A 134 -5.90 -9.83 -13.22
N ALA A 135 -6.28 -8.91 -14.10
CA ALA A 135 -6.43 -7.48 -13.79
C ALA A 135 -7.29 -7.22 -12.54
N ASP A 136 -8.37 -7.99 -12.34
CA ASP A 136 -9.24 -7.84 -11.16
C ASP A 136 -8.63 -8.38 -9.87
N LYS A 137 -7.69 -9.34 -9.94
CA LYS A 137 -6.95 -9.89 -8.79
C LYS A 137 -5.84 -8.96 -8.29
N PHE A 138 -5.48 -7.98 -9.11
CA PHE A 138 -4.41 -7.02 -8.88
C PHE A 138 -4.95 -5.67 -8.40
N LYS A 139 -6.19 -5.62 -7.89
CA LYS A 139 -6.78 -4.45 -7.24
C LYS A 139 -6.42 -4.45 -5.75
N ILE A 140 -5.51 -3.55 -5.36
CA ILE A 140 -5.25 -2.89 -4.06
C ILE A 140 -5.18 -3.73 -2.76
N GLU A 141 -5.85 -4.88 -2.63
CA GLU A 141 -5.98 -5.60 -1.35
C GLU A 141 -4.76 -6.45 -0.95
N MET A 142 -3.81 -6.72 -1.86
CA MET A 142 -2.69 -7.65 -1.59
C MET A 142 -1.36 -7.02 -1.18
N ALA A 143 -1.17 -5.70 -1.33
CA ALA A 143 0.15 -5.08 -1.12
C ALA A 143 0.47 -4.84 0.37
N ASP A 144 -0.53 -4.54 1.19
CA ASP A 144 -0.32 -4.15 2.60
C ASP A 144 0.03 -5.33 3.53
N CYS A 145 -0.09 -6.59 3.09
CA CYS A 145 0.15 -7.78 3.93
C CYS A 145 1.59 -8.32 3.91
N LEU A 146 2.47 -7.81 3.04
CA LEU A 146 3.76 -8.47 2.76
C LEU A 146 5.01 -7.64 3.12
N GLU A 147 4.86 -6.39 3.55
CA GLU A 147 6.02 -5.49 3.73
C GLU A 147 6.77 -5.66 5.06
N ASP A 148 6.26 -6.46 6.03
CA ASP A 148 6.74 -6.36 7.43
C ASP A 148 7.40 -7.61 8.07
N LEU A 149 7.68 -8.72 7.37
CA LEU A 149 8.14 -9.93 8.07
C LEU A 149 9.29 -10.69 7.39
N GLU A 150 10.52 -10.24 7.66
CA GLU A 150 11.70 -11.08 7.56
C GLU A 150 11.63 -12.21 8.61
N SER A 151 11.71 -13.47 8.15
CA SER A 151 12.02 -14.69 8.92
C SER A 151 10.90 -15.59 9.47
N VAL A 152 9.67 -15.58 8.94
CA VAL A 152 8.66 -16.61 9.32
C VAL A 152 8.21 -17.41 8.10
N ASP A 153 8.03 -18.73 8.32
CA ASP A 153 7.55 -19.74 7.37
C ASP A 153 6.41 -19.20 6.50
N THR A 154 6.72 -18.90 5.24
CA THR A 154 5.83 -18.21 4.31
C THR A 154 4.53 -18.96 4.11
N ASP A 155 4.56 -20.29 4.17
CA ASP A 155 3.37 -21.13 4.01
C ASP A 155 2.42 -20.95 5.20
N ARG A 156 2.96 -20.87 6.42
CA ARG A 156 2.16 -20.63 7.64
C ARG A 156 1.54 -19.23 7.65
N ILE A 157 2.24 -18.23 7.12
CA ILE A 157 1.71 -16.87 6.97
C ILE A 157 0.59 -16.87 5.93
N VAL A 158 0.78 -17.53 4.79
CA VAL A 158 -0.24 -17.63 3.74
C VAL A 158 -1.49 -18.35 4.25
N ASP A 159 -1.33 -19.45 4.99
CA ASP A 159 -2.45 -20.17 5.60
C ASP A 159 -3.18 -19.29 6.63
N GLN A 160 -2.43 -18.55 7.46
CA GLN A 160 -2.99 -17.63 8.44
C GLN A 160 -3.75 -16.48 7.78
N CYS A 161 -3.19 -15.86 6.75
CA CYS A 161 -3.83 -14.81 5.98
C CYS A 161 -5.10 -15.34 5.29
N SER A 162 -5.03 -16.52 4.66
CA SER A 162 -6.19 -17.15 4.02
C SER A 162 -7.30 -17.45 5.02
N PHE A 163 -6.95 -17.90 6.23
CA PHE A 163 -7.91 -18.11 7.31
C PHE A 163 -8.55 -16.79 7.75
N GLN A 164 -7.75 -15.75 7.99
CA GLN A 164 -8.24 -14.43 8.38
C GLN A 164 -9.17 -13.81 7.33
N SER A 165 -8.85 -13.95 6.04
CA SER A 165 -9.72 -13.51 4.94
C SER A 165 -11.07 -14.25 4.96
N SER A 166 -11.06 -15.57 5.12
CA SER A 166 -12.29 -16.38 5.21
C SER A 166 -13.14 -15.99 6.43
N GLN A 167 -12.50 -15.82 7.60
CA GLN A 167 -13.18 -15.36 8.82
C GLN A 167 -13.79 -13.96 8.65
N PHE A 168 -13.09 -13.07 7.93
CA PHE A 168 -13.61 -11.73 7.64
C PHE A 168 -14.80 -11.78 6.68
N GLU A 169 -14.81 -12.66 5.68
CA GLU A 169 -15.95 -12.88 4.78
C GLU A 169 -17.19 -13.40 5.54
N VAL A 170 -17.01 -14.40 6.41
CA VAL A 170 -18.08 -14.92 7.27
C VAL A 170 -18.63 -13.81 8.15
N PHE A 171 -17.75 -13.02 8.76
CA PHE A 171 -18.16 -11.87 9.55
C PHE A 171 -18.91 -10.82 8.74
N THR A 172 -18.44 -10.46 7.54
CA THR A 172 -19.13 -9.44 6.72
C THR A 172 -20.51 -9.93 6.31
N HIS A 173 -20.65 -11.21 6.00
CA HIS A 173 -21.94 -11.83 5.76
C HIS A 173 -22.84 -11.75 6.99
N ASP A 174 -22.36 -12.20 8.16
CA ASP A 174 -23.13 -12.16 9.41
C ASP A 174 -23.47 -10.74 9.86
N TYR A 175 -22.58 -9.78 9.63
CA TYR A 175 -22.82 -8.38 9.90
C TYR A 175 -23.91 -7.80 8.97
N ARG A 176 -23.95 -8.23 7.70
CA ARG A 176 -25.00 -7.79 6.75
C ARG A 176 -26.36 -8.42 7.06
N GLU A 177 -26.38 -9.69 7.46
CA GLU A 177 -27.63 -10.42 7.74
C GLU A 177 -28.17 -10.16 9.15
N ASN A 178 -27.29 -10.10 10.16
CA ASN A 178 -27.65 -10.00 11.59
C ASN A 178 -27.27 -8.67 12.23
N GLY A 179 -26.52 -7.81 11.55
CA GLY A 179 -26.36 -6.42 11.95
C GLY A 179 -27.71 -5.70 11.91
N GLU A 180 -27.89 -4.68 12.74
CA GLU A 180 -29.09 -3.85 12.71
C GLU A 180 -29.25 -3.30 11.28
N THR A 181 -30.16 -3.92 10.54
CA THR A 181 -30.37 -3.65 9.13
C THR A 181 -30.96 -2.25 9.01
N ALA A 182 -30.28 -1.39 8.25
CA ALA A 182 -30.94 -0.26 7.63
C ALA A 182 -32.16 -0.83 6.88
N CYS A 183 -33.33 -0.25 7.16
CA CYS A 183 -34.63 -0.70 6.69
C CYS A 183 -34.57 -1.30 5.28
N LYS A 184 -34.89 -2.59 5.13
CA LYS A 184 -35.18 -3.15 3.81
C LYS A 184 -36.53 -2.54 3.40
N ASP A 185 -36.52 -1.70 2.36
CA ASP A 185 -37.69 -0.98 1.80
C ASP A 185 -38.85 -1.90 1.33
N SER A 186 -38.76 -3.21 1.56
CA SER A 186 -39.62 -4.22 0.92
C SER A 186 -40.82 -4.71 1.74
N ASP A 187 -40.98 -4.31 3.02
CA ASP A 187 -42.12 -4.77 3.82
C ASP A 187 -43.04 -3.62 4.24
N GLU A 188 -44.35 -3.79 4.06
CA GLU A 188 -45.45 -2.87 4.45
C GLU A 188 -45.63 -2.78 5.99
N GLY A 189 -44.54 -2.86 6.75
CA GLY A 189 -44.51 -2.76 8.22
C GLY A 189 -44.41 -1.32 8.74
N ASP A 190 -44.68 -1.16 10.04
CA ASP A 190 -44.55 0.13 10.74
C ASP A 190 -43.08 0.56 10.87
N HIS A 191 -42.64 1.41 9.95
CA HIS A 191 -41.28 1.94 9.85
C HIS A 191 -40.96 3.09 10.81
N THR A 192 -41.80 3.35 11.81
CA THR A 192 -41.62 4.48 12.74
C THR A 192 -40.30 4.42 13.51
N ASN A 193 -39.89 3.24 14.02
CA ASN A 193 -38.63 3.09 14.75
C ASN A 193 -37.39 3.30 13.88
N CYS A 194 -37.39 2.80 12.63
CA CYS A 194 -36.23 2.97 11.75
C CYS A 194 -36.10 4.41 11.26
N LYS A 195 -37.23 5.09 10.98
CA LYS A 195 -37.21 6.51 10.61
C LYS A 195 -36.68 7.39 11.73
N HIS A 196 -37.03 7.08 12.98
CA HIS A 196 -36.52 7.80 14.14
C HIS A 196 -35.00 7.64 14.31
N ALA A 197 -34.49 6.42 14.17
CA ALA A 197 -33.05 6.14 14.25
C ALA A 197 -32.26 6.87 13.15
N ASP A 198 -32.77 6.86 11.91
CA ASP A 198 -32.16 7.60 10.79
C ASP A 198 -32.17 9.13 11.00
N GLU A 199 -33.25 9.66 11.58
CA GLU A 199 -33.35 11.08 11.92
C GLU A 199 -32.37 11.46 13.05
N GLU A 200 -32.19 10.61 14.05
CA GLU A 200 -31.21 10.81 15.13
C GLU A 200 -29.78 10.80 14.59
N ILE A 201 -29.43 9.87 13.70
CA ILE A 201 -28.11 9.83 13.05
C ILE A 201 -27.88 11.11 12.23
N LYS A 202 -28.88 11.55 11.46
CA LYS A 202 -28.78 12.80 10.68
C LYS A 202 -28.63 14.02 11.59
N LYS A 203 -29.31 14.05 12.73
CA LYS A 203 -29.22 15.12 13.73
C LYS A 203 -27.83 15.17 14.35
N SER A 204 -27.29 14.04 14.80
CA SER A 204 -25.93 13.95 15.37
C SER A 204 -24.86 14.40 14.36
N LYS A 205 -24.93 13.95 13.11
CA LYS A 205 -24.02 14.40 12.04
C LYS A 205 -24.09 15.92 11.83
N LYS A 206 -25.28 16.50 11.86
CA LYS A 206 -25.47 17.95 11.73
C LYS A 206 -24.85 18.70 12.90
N GLU A 207 -24.98 18.19 14.11
CA GLU A 207 -24.39 18.77 15.33
C GLU A 207 -22.85 18.77 15.24
N MET A 208 -22.24 17.65 14.84
CA MET A 208 -20.79 17.56 14.62
C MET A 208 -20.27 18.58 13.59
N VAL A 209 -20.94 18.70 12.43
CA VAL A 209 -20.55 19.65 11.38
C VAL A 209 -20.66 21.09 11.88
N ASN A 210 -21.73 21.41 12.62
CA ASN A 210 -21.92 22.74 13.18
C ASN A 210 -20.86 23.06 14.24
N LEU A 211 -20.54 22.11 15.11
CA LEU A 211 -19.53 22.26 16.16
C LEU A 211 -18.14 22.46 15.54
N THR A 212 -17.77 21.65 14.56
CA THR A 212 -16.51 21.78 13.80
C THR A 212 -16.38 23.16 13.15
N ARG A 213 -17.46 23.67 12.53
CA ARG A 213 -17.47 25.02 11.94
C ARG A 213 -17.31 26.12 13.00
N LYS A 214 -17.93 25.97 14.17
CA LYS A 214 -17.78 26.92 15.28
C LYS A 214 -16.34 26.94 15.81
N LEU A 215 -15.74 25.77 16.02
CA LEU A 215 -14.34 25.62 16.44
C LEU A 215 -13.38 26.28 15.46
N GLN A 216 -13.53 26.04 14.16
CA GLN A 216 -12.68 26.65 13.13
C GLN A 216 -12.78 28.19 13.12
N ARG A 217 -14.00 28.73 13.29
CA ARG A 217 -14.19 30.19 13.40
C ARG A 217 -13.53 30.76 14.65
N ALA A 218 -13.64 30.07 15.79
CA ALA A 218 -13.01 30.49 17.04
C ALA A 218 -11.48 30.46 16.95
N LEU A 219 -10.91 29.40 16.39
CA LEU A 219 -9.47 29.27 16.12
C LEU A 219 -8.95 30.41 15.26
N ASN A 220 -9.57 30.66 14.10
CA ASN A 220 -9.16 31.74 13.20
C ASN A 220 -9.23 33.12 13.86
N TYR A 221 -10.24 33.37 14.71
CA TYR A 221 -10.37 34.65 15.41
C TYR A 221 -9.28 34.85 16.46
N LEU A 222 -8.98 33.81 17.25
CA LEU A 222 -7.97 33.89 18.31
C LEU A 222 -6.55 33.91 17.76
N GLU A 223 -6.28 33.30 16.61
CA GLU A 223 -4.98 33.38 15.91
C GLU A 223 -4.65 34.80 15.43
N MET A 224 -5.66 35.62 15.15
CA MET A 224 -5.50 37.02 14.75
C MET A 224 -5.44 37.99 15.94
N SER A 225 -5.56 37.50 17.18
CA SER A 225 -5.57 38.32 18.39
C SER A 225 -4.15 38.56 18.95
N PRO A 226 -3.89 39.70 19.62
CA PRO A 226 -2.57 40.03 20.17
C PRO A 226 -2.14 39.07 21.31
N ASP A 227 -0.82 38.91 21.47
CA ASP A 227 -0.15 37.98 22.39
C ASP A 227 -0.53 38.19 23.88
N ASN A 228 -1.63 37.56 24.32
CA ASN A 228 -2.03 37.46 25.72
C ASN A 228 -1.97 36.00 26.18
N SER A 229 -1.35 35.73 27.34
CA SER A 229 -1.18 34.36 27.89
C SER A 229 -2.48 33.55 27.96
N PRO A 230 -3.62 34.07 28.48
CA PRO A 230 -4.85 33.28 28.59
C PRO A 230 -5.49 32.94 27.23
N ILE A 231 -5.24 33.78 26.21
CA ILE A 231 -5.71 33.53 24.84
C ILE A 231 -4.91 32.39 24.21
N LYS A 232 -3.60 32.28 24.52
CA LYS A 232 -2.76 31.18 24.04
C LYS A 232 -3.16 29.84 24.62
N ASP A 233 -3.45 29.79 25.91
CA ASP A 233 -3.88 28.56 26.59
C ASP A 233 -5.21 28.04 26.01
N LEU A 234 -6.18 28.94 25.82
CA LEU A 234 -7.46 28.61 25.17
C LEU A 234 -7.27 28.22 23.70
N LEU A 235 -6.42 28.92 22.96
CA LEU A 235 -6.11 28.59 21.56
C LEU A 235 -5.52 27.19 21.44
N GLN A 236 -4.61 26.82 22.35
CA GLN A 236 -4.01 25.48 22.37
C GLN A 236 -5.06 24.41 22.70
N ALA A 237 -5.89 24.63 23.73
CA ALA A 237 -6.98 23.72 24.09
C ALA A 237 -7.97 23.51 22.93
N LEU A 238 -8.37 24.58 22.23
CA LEU A 238 -9.24 24.52 21.06
C LEU A 238 -8.61 23.75 19.89
N ARG A 239 -7.30 23.86 19.67
CA ARG A 239 -6.57 23.09 18.65
C ARG A 239 -6.58 21.61 18.98
N ASP A 240 -6.32 21.26 20.22
CA ASP A 240 -6.24 19.87 20.66
C ASP A 240 -7.61 19.19 20.60
N VAL A 241 -8.68 19.87 21.05
CA VAL A 241 -10.04 19.35 20.94
C VAL A 241 -10.50 19.24 19.48
N ASN A 242 -10.18 20.22 18.61
CA ASN A 242 -10.50 20.12 17.18
C ASN A 242 -9.77 18.96 16.50
N ARG A 243 -8.54 18.65 16.91
CA ARG A 243 -7.80 17.47 16.42
C ARG A 243 -8.49 16.18 16.86
N LYS A 244 -8.73 16.02 18.18
CA LYS A 244 -9.44 14.87 18.74
C LYS A 244 -10.81 14.64 18.08
N LEU A 245 -11.56 15.71 17.84
CA LEU A 245 -12.88 15.64 17.20
C LEU A 245 -12.78 15.14 15.75
N ARG A 246 -11.80 15.62 14.97
CA ARG A 246 -11.59 15.13 13.60
C ARG A 246 -11.18 13.67 13.57
N ASP A 247 -10.27 13.26 14.46
CA ASP A 247 -9.80 11.89 14.55
C ASP A 247 -10.93 10.93 15.00
N ALA A 248 -11.78 11.37 15.93
CA ALA A 248 -12.97 10.61 16.35
C ALA A 248 -14.00 10.47 15.21
N ILE A 249 -14.26 11.55 14.46
CA ILE A 249 -15.16 11.52 13.29
C ILE A 249 -14.64 10.56 12.22
N LEU A 250 -13.33 10.57 11.94
CA LEU A 250 -12.74 9.64 10.97
C LEU A 250 -12.87 8.19 11.44
N ARG A 251 -12.62 7.91 12.72
CA ARG A 251 -12.80 6.57 13.30
C ARG A 251 -14.24 6.08 13.30
N GLU A 252 -15.23 6.96 13.51
CA GLU A 252 -16.64 6.60 13.47
C GLU A 252 -17.12 6.25 12.05
N ASN A 253 -16.58 6.94 11.03
CA ASN A 253 -16.95 6.72 9.64
C ASN A 253 -16.07 5.70 8.90
N ALA A 254 -15.05 5.15 9.56
CA ALA A 254 -14.21 4.11 8.98
C ALA A 254 -15.04 2.83 8.75
N GLU A 255 -14.94 2.27 7.55
CA GLU A 255 -15.46 0.94 7.26
C GLU A 255 -14.63 -0.11 8.01
N PHE A 256 -15.27 -1.21 8.42
CA PHE A 256 -14.54 -2.30 9.06
C PHE A 256 -13.54 -2.89 8.09
N SER A 257 -12.30 -3.06 8.55
CA SER A 257 -11.22 -3.73 7.83
C SER A 257 -10.62 -4.82 8.72
N SER A 258 -9.98 -5.81 8.11
CA SER A 258 -9.23 -6.87 8.78
C SER A 258 -8.14 -6.36 9.71
N THR A 259 -7.70 -5.10 9.53
CA THR A 259 -6.69 -4.44 10.37
C THR A 259 -7.27 -3.59 11.50
N THR A 260 -8.57 -3.30 11.49
CA THR A 260 -9.23 -2.39 12.46
C THR A 260 -10.12 -3.14 13.45
N VAL A 261 -10.50 -4.37 13.12
CA VAL A 261 -11.27 -5.28 13.97
C VAL A 261 -10.33 -6.34 14.52
N ASP A 262 -10.21 -6.43 15.84
CA ASP A 262 -9.47 -7.52 16.49
C ASP A 262 -10.17 -8.85 16.19
N LEU A 263 -9.68 -9.56 15.18
CA LEU A 263 -10.17 -10.89 14.83
C LEU A 263 -9.70 -11.89 15.91
N PRO A 264 -10.58 -12.77 16.39
CA PRO A 264 -10.18 -13.81 17.33
C PRO A 264 -9.16 -14.74 16.67
N GLU A 265 -8.19 -15.22 17.45
CA GLU A 265 -7.15 -16.13 16.96
C GLU A 265 -7.72 -17.49 16.48
N TYR A 266 -8.91 -17.86 16.96
CA TYR A 266 -9.59 -19.10 16.62
C TYR A 266 -11.11 -18.94 16.65
N ASP A 267 -11.82 -19.77 15.89
CA ASP A 267 -13.27 -19.87 16.01
C ASP A 267 -13.64 -20.75 17.22
N SER A 268 -14.37 -20.16 18.16
CA SER A 268 -14.83 -20.86 19.36
C SER A 268 -15.79 -22.02 19.05
N VAL A 269 -16.52 -21.99 17.93
CA VAL A 269 -17.42 -23.08 17.50
C VAL A 269 -16.59 -24.29 17.08
N ASP A 270 -15.59 -24.07 16.24
CA ASP A 270 -14.67 -25.11 15.79
C ASP A 270 -13.86 -25.68 16.95
N MET A 271 -13.33 -24.82 17.83
CA MET A 271 -12.58 -25.29 19.00
C MET A 271 -13.46 -26.10 19.95
N LYS A 272 -14.73 -25.71 20.16
CA LYS A 272 -15.68 -26.49 20.96
C LYS A 272 -16.00 -27.84 20.31
N ALA A 273 -16.05 -27.90 18.98
CA ALA A 273 -16.23 -29.15 18.25
C ALA A 273 -14.99 -30.08 18.38
N PHE A 274 -13.78 -29.50 18.43
CA PHE A 274 -12.52 -30.25 18.55
C PHE A 274 -12.20 -30.70 19.98
N LEU A 275 -12.34 -29.80 20.96
CA LEU A 275 -11.88 -29.98 22.35
C LEU A 275 -13.02 -30.25 23.33
N GLY A 276 -14.28 -30.09 22.90
CA GLY A 276 -15.45 -30.15 23.78
C GLY A 276 -15.79 -28.80 24.41
N THR A 277 -17.01 -28.69 24.95
CA THR A 277 -17.55 -27.44 25.49
C THR A 277 -16.90 -26.99 26.80
N ASP A 278 -16.28 -27.91 27.52
CA ASP A 278 -15.76 -27.67 28.87
C ASP A 278 -14.32 -27.12 28.87
N GLU A 279 -13.59 -27.31 27.77
CA GLU A 279 -12.19 -26.91 27.62
C GLU A 279 -12.00 -25.59 26.85
N VAL A 280 -13.06 -25.06 26.23
CA VAL A 280 -12.99 -23.83 25.42
C VAL A 280 -13.70 -22.68 26.15
N PRO A 281 -12.96 -21.62 26.54
CA PRO A 281 -13.55 -20.45 27.19
C PRO A 281 -14.70 -19.83 26.37
N GLU A 282 -15.72 -19.33 27.05
CA GLU A 282 -16.74 -18.52 26.40
C GLU A 282 -16.12 -17.21 25.89
N GLN A 283 -16.18 -17.02 24.58
CA GLN A 283 -15.70 -15.84 23.90
C GLN A 283 -16.87 -15.12 23.24
N LYS A 284 -16.84 -13.78 23.29
CA LYS A 284 -17.83 -12.94 22.60
C LYS A 284 -17.74 -13.15 21.10
N SER A 285 -18.90 -13.12 20.44
CA SER A 285 -18.94 -13.15 18.98
C SER A 285 -18.23 -11.92 18.39
N MET A 286 -17.67 -12.05 17.19
CA MET A 286 -17.07 -10.93 16.46
C MET A 286 -18.05 -9.76 16.30
N LEU A 287 -19.33 -10.07 16.09
CA LEU A 287 -20.40 -9.07 16.00
C LEU A 287 -20.59 -8.31 17.33
N GLU A 288 -20.47 -9.00 18.47
CA GLU A 288 -20.58 -8.37 19.78
C GLU A 288 -19.38 -7.46 20.08
N ASN A 289 -18.17 -7.90 19.72
CA ASN A 289 -16.96 -7.11 19.88
C ASN A 289 -17.03 -5.81 19.07
N VAL A 290 -17.50 -5.91 17.82
CA VAL A 290 -17.71 -4.76 16.93
C VAL A 290 -18.78 -3.80 17.46
N LYS A 291 -19.90 -4.32 17.97
CA LYS A 291 -20.94 -3.49 18.60
C LYS A 291 -20.40 -2.75 19.82
N GLU A 292 -19.63 -3.42 20.66
CA GLU A 292 -19.01 -2.84 21.85
C GLU A 292 -17.95 -1.79 21.50
N GLN A 293 -17.12 -2.04 20.48
CA GLN A 293 -16.14 -1.07 19.99
C GLN A 293 -16.83 0.18 19.45
N ARG A 294 -17.90 0.02 18.64
CA ARG A 294 -18.70 1.16 18.16
C ARG A 294 -19.35 1.95 19.30
N ARG A 295 -19.86 1.26 20.34
CA ARG A 295 -20.42 1.91 21.53
C ARG A 295 -19.37 2.78 22.21
N LYS A 296 -18.16 2.25 22.44
CA LYS A 296 -17.04 2.99 23.03
C LYS A 296 -16.62 4.19 22.19
N SER A 297 -16.50 4.02 20.87
CA SER A 297 -16.14 5.13 19.97
C SER A 297 -17.20 6.25 19.98
N ARG A 298 -18.48 5.89 20.09
CA ARG A 298 -19.57 6.86 20.22
C ARG A 298 -19.52 7.63 21.55
N GLU A 299 -19.25 6.94 22.65
CA GLU A 299 -19.10 7.58 23.97
C GLU A 299 -17.89 8.54 24.01
N GLU A 300 -16.77 8.16 23.37
CA GLU A 300 -15.59 9.03 23.23
C GLU A 300 -15.93 10.28 22.42
N LEU A 301 -16.68 10.13 21.32
CA LEU A 301 -17.11 11.25 20.48
C LEU A 301 -18.03 12.22 21.24
N GLU A 302 -19.03 11.71 21.98
CA GLU A 302 -19.92 12.53 22.80
C GLU A 302 -19.13 13.32 23.88
N HIS A 303 -18.14 12.68 24.50
CA HIS A 303 -17.27 13.33 25.46
C HIS A 303 -16.47 14.49 24.83
N ILE A 304 -15.86 14.27 23.67
CA ILE A 304 -15.10 15.31 22.94
C ILE A 304 -16.03 16.44 22.48
N MET A 305 -17.25 16.14 22.06
CA MET A 305 -18.25 17.15 21.71
C MET A 305 -18.59 18.02 22.92
N GLY A 306 -18.76 17.42 24.10
CA GLY A 306 -18.97 18.16 25.36
C GLY A 306 -17.80 19.08 25.71
N GLU A 307 -16.56 18.60 25.59
CA GLU A 307 -15.35 19.43 25.81
C GLU A 307 -15.30 20.63 24.84
N ALA A 308 -15.60 20.40 23.56
CA ALA A 308 -15.62 21.45 22.55
C ALA A 308 -16.66 22.54 22.84
N GLU A 309 -17.85 22.16 23.33
CA GLU A 309 -18.88 23.13 23.69
C GLU A 309 -18.46 24.02 24.87
N ILE A 310 -17.81 23.44 25.89
CA ILE A 310 -17.30 24.19 27.04
C ILE A 310 -16.26 25.22 26.58
N LEU A 311 -15.28 24.82 25.76
CA LEU A 311 -14.26 25.73 25.24
C LEU A 311 -14.84 26.83 24.34
N LEU A 312 -15.89 26.52 23.58
CA LEU A 312 -16.59 27.52 22.77
C LEU A 312 -17.36 28.54 23.61
N GLN A 313 -17.89 28.15 24.78
CA GLN A 313 -18.49 29.08 25.73
C GLN A 313 -17.44 30.03 26.32
N GLU A 314 -16.26 29.50 26.71
CA GLU A 314 -15.14 30.32 27.19
C GLU A 314 -14.65 31.31 26.12
N TYR A 315 -14.55 30.85 24.87
CA TYR A 315 -14.28 31.72 23.72
C TYR A 315 -15.31 32.84 23.57
N ASP A 316 -16.61 32.53 23.66
CA ASP A 316 -17.66 33.55 23.55
C ASP A 316 -17.60 34.57 24.68
N HIS A 317 -17.22 34.16 25.90
CA HIS A 317 -16.98 35.07 27.02
C HIS A 317 -15.83 36.04 26.73
N ILE A 318 -14.70 35.55 26.24
CA ILE A 318 -13.55 36.38 25.88
C ILE A 318 -13.91 37.33 24.73
N ARG A 319 -14.59 36.83 23.70
CA ARG A 319 -15.00 37.64 22.54
C ARG A 319 -15.91 38.80 22.95
N ARG A 320 -16.88 38.54 23.84
CA ARG A 320 -17.77 39.60 24.37
C ARG A 320 -17.01 40.58 25.26
N GLY A 321 -16.04 40.11 26.05
CA GLY A 321 -15.19 40.96 26.88
C GLY A 321 -14.27 41.88 26.07
N LEU A 322 -13.80 41.44 24.91
CA LEU A 322 -12.99 42.23 23.98
C LEU A 322 -13.82 43.22 23.16
N SER A 323 -15.07 42.91 22.82
CA SER A 323 -15.98 43.81 22.09
C SER A 323 -16.56 44.96 22.94
N ASN A 324 -16.47 44.90 24.26
CA ASN A 324 -16.96 45.93 25.19
C ASN A 324 -15.85 46.87 25.72
N LYS A 325 -14.66 46.84 25.13
CA LYS A 325 -13.58 47.83 25.33
C LYS A 325 -13.41 48.68 24.08
#